data_AF-A0A955LQ21-F1
#
_entry.id   AF-A0A955LQ21-F1
#
_cell.length_a   1.000
_cell.length_b   1.000
_cell.length_c   1.000
_cell.angle_alpha   90.00
_cell.angle_beta   90.00
_cell.angle_gamma   90.00
#
_symmetry.space_group_name_H-M   'P 1'
#
loop_
_entity.id
_entity.type
_entity.pdbx_description
1 polymer ?
#
loop_
_entity_poly.entity_id
_entity_poly.type
_entity_poly.pdbx_seq_one_letter_code
_entity_poly.pdbx_strand_id
1 'polypeptide(L)'
;MDKASYIVIFLLLLLGVFYIGQQKQQAQDITSFTQEFEAYKKEKRKERDARAASPEQKEAELVRLGWQLLDQGQYRQALVTARKILVMDPESAEGKSIESVALSAMNRDNAP
;
A
#
# COMPACT_ATOMS: atom_id res chain seq x y z
N MET A 1 64.78 18.52 7.31
CA MET A 1 63.58 17.88 6.71
C MET A 1 64.11 16.82 5.79
N ASP A 2 63.87 15.57 6.18
CA ASP A 2 64.78 14.49 5.87
C ASP A 2 64.15 13.69 4.74
N LYS A 3 64.94 12.98 3.92
CA LYS A 3 64.37 12.20 2.80
C LYS A 3 63.31 11.21 3.29
N ALA A 4 63.48 10.67 4.49
CA ALA A 4 62.49 9.83 5.17
C ALA A 4 61.18 10.58 5.48
N SER A 5 61.27 11.83 5.95
CA SER A 5 60.09 12.66 6.22
C SER A 5 59.28 12.95 4.95
N TYR A 6 59.93 13.17 3.82
CA TYR A 6 59.26 13.37 2.53
C TYR A 6 58.49 12.14 2.05
N ILE A 7 59.10 10.95 2.19
CA ILE A 7 58.46 9.69 1.79
C ILE A 7 57.21 9.43 2.65
N VAL A 8 57.29 9.69 3.96
CA VAL A 8 56.15 9.51 4.87
C VAL A 8 55.01 10.47 4.54
N ILE A 9 55.29 11.75 4.29
CA ILE A 9 54.26 12.73 3.92
C ILE A 9 53.61 12.36 2.58
N PHE A 10 54.39 11.91 1.61
CA PHE A 10 53.88 11.49 0.31
C PHE A 10 52.96 10.26 0.40
N LEU A 11 53.32 9.27 1.22
CA LEU A 11 52.48 8.09 1.46
C LEU A 11 51.15 8.45 2.15
N LEU A 12 51.17 9.37 3.11
CA LEU A 12 49.95 9.85 3.77
C LEU A 12 49.00 10.56 2.80
N LEU A 13 49.55 11.35 1.86
CA LEU A 13 48.75 12.00 0.82
C LEU A 13 48.13 10.99 -0.15
N LEU A 14 48.87 9.97 -0.57
CA LEU A 14 48.35 8.90 -1.44
C LEU A 14 47.23 8.10 -0.77
N LEU A 15 47.38 7.77 0.51
CA LEU A 15 46.34 7.09 1.29
C LEU A 15 45.09 7.97 1.45
N GLY A 16 45.27 9.29 1.67
CA GLY A 16 44.16 10.23 1.75
C GLY A 16 43.35 10.33 0.46
N VAL A 17 44.02 10.44 -0.70
CA VAL A 17 43.36 10.49 -2.01
C VAL A 17 42.62 9.18 -2.31
N PHE A 18 43.23 8.03 -1.99
CA PHE A 18 42.60 6.72 -2.16
C PHE A 18 41.34 6.55 -1.28
N TYR A 19 41.41 6.98 -0.02
CA TYR A 19 40.30 6.93 0.93
C TYR A 19 39.11 7.81 0.49
N ILE A 20 39.38 9.03 -0.01
CA ILE A 20 38.35 9.92 -0.56
C ILE A 20 37.71 9.32 -1.82
N GLY A 21 38.48 8.61 -2.64
CA GLY A 21 37.96 7.89 -3.81
C GLY A 21 36.97 6.78 -3.45
N GLN A 22 37.30 5.96 -2.44
CA GLN A 22 36.42 4.88 -1.95
C GLN A 22 35.07 5.40 -1.42
N GLN A 23 35.08 6.51 -0.67
CA GLN A 23 33.84 7.13 -0.18
C GLN A 23 32.90 7.58 -1.30
N LYS A 24 33.44 8.09 -2.42
CA LYS A 24 32.64 8.54 -3.55
C LYS A 24 31.97 7.38 -4.30
N GLN A 25 32.67 6.26 -4.45
CA GLN A 25 32.14 5.04 -5.08
C GLN A 25 30.96 4.47 -4.26
N GLN A 26 31.13 4.39 -2.94
CA GLN A 26 30.11 3.87 -2.03
C GLN A 26 28.84 4.74 -1.99
N ALA A 27 28.99 6.07 -2.08
CA ALA A 27 27.86 6.99 -2.17
C ALA A 27 27.06 6.85 -3.48
N GLN A 28 27.74 6.53 -4.59
CA GLN A 28 27.10 6.32 -5.89
C GLN A 28 26.28 5.02 -5.91
N ASP A 29 26.81 3.94 -5.35
CA ASP A 29 26.12 2.64 -5.28
C ASP A 29 24.86 2.69 -4.39
N ILE A 30 24.89 3.46 -3.30
CA ILE A 30 23.71 3.68 -2.45
C ILE A 30 22.64 4.47 -3.22
N THR A 31 23.07 5.45 -4.02
CA THR A 31 22.16 6.29 -4.79
C THR A 31 21.51 5.52 -5.95
N SER A 32 22.26 4.68 -6.67
CA SER A 32 21.69 3.85 -7.74
C SER A 32 20.71 2.81 -7.18
N PHE A 33 21.05 2.14 -6.08
CA PHE A 33 20.16 1.17 -5.43
C PHE A 33 18.83 1.79 -4.96
N THR A 34 18.88 2.99 -4.36
CA THR A 34 17.67 3.69 -3.91
C THR A 34 16.77 4.10 -5.09
N GLN A 35 17.35 4.52 -6.22
CA GLN A 35 16.59 4.87 -7.42
C GLN A 35 15.92 3.64 -8.07
N GLU A 36 16.63 2.52 -8.17
CA GLU A 36 16.08 1.27 -8.71
C GLU A 36 14.95 0.72 -7.84
N PHE A 37 15.11 0.80 -6.51
CA PHE A 37 14.09 0.34 -5.57
C PHE A 37 12.81 1.18 -5.63
N GLU A 38 12.93 2.51 -5.78
CA GLU A 38 11.77 3.38 -5.95
C GLU A 38 11.10 3.22 -7.32
N ALA A 39 11.87 2.97 -8.38
CA ALA A 39 11.32 2.63 -9.70
C ALA A 39 10.54 1.30 -9.66
N TYR A 40 11.10 0.28 -9.00
CA TYR A 40 10.44 -1.02 -8.79
C TYR A 40 9.13 -0.88 -7.99
N LYS A 41 9.14 -0.12 -6.89
CA LYS A 41 7.93 0.17 -6.11
C LYS A 41 6.87 0.89 -6.94
N LYS A 42 7.28 1.88 -7.74
CA LYS A 42 6.37 2.67 -8.58
C LYS A 42 5.71 1.80 -9.65
N GLU A 43 6.47 0.93 -10.30
CA GLU A 43 5.94 0.00 -11.30
C GLU A 43 4.96 -0.99 -10.70
N LYS A 44 5.29 -1.56 -9.53
CA LYS A 44 4.38 -2.46 -8.81
C LYS A 44 3.10 -1.77 -8.32
N ARG A 45 3.16 -0.49 -7.96
CA ARG A 45 1.96 0.31 -7.67
C ARG A 45 1.09 0.48 -8.90
N LYS A 46 1.67 0.84 -10.05
CA LYS A 46 0.93 0.96 -11.32
C LYS A 46 0.26 -0.35 -11.72
N GLU A 47 0.95 -1.48 -11.57
CA GLU A 47 0.39 -2.80 -11.88
C GLU A 47 -0.80 -3.15 -10.97
N ARG A 48 -0.70 -2.82 -9.67
CA ARG A 48 -1.80 -2.99 -8.71
C ARG A 48 -2.99 -2.10 -9.04
N ASP A 49 -2.74 -0.84 -9.37
CA ASP A 49 -3.78 0.14 -9.67
C ASP A 49 -4.45 -0.17 -11.03
N ALA A 50 -3.70 -0.73 -11.99
CA ALA A 50 -4.23 -1.22 -13.27
C ALA A 50 -5.04 -2.53 -13.14
N ARG A 51 -4.73 -3.38 -12.15
CA ARG A 51 -5.52 -4.57 -11.82
C ARG A 51 -6.66 -4.31 -10.85
N ALA A 52 -6.71 -3.14 -10.23
CA ALA A 52 -7.82 -2.78 -9.37
C ALA A 52 -9.07 -2.65 -10.25
N ALA A 53 -10.07 -3.51 -10.04
CA ALA A 53 -11.40 -3.33 -10.61
C ALA A 53 -11.85 -1.87 -10.37
N SER A 54 -12.56 -1.31 -11.35
CA SER A 54 -13.03 0.08 -11.24
C SER A 54 -13.84 0.23 -9.95
N PRO A 55 -13.85 1.42 -9.31
CA PRO A 55 -14.66 1.65 -8.11
C PRO A 55 -16.11 1.17 -8.28
N GLU A 56 -16.70 1.35 -9.46
CA GLU A 56 -18.05 0.91 -9.79
C GLU A 56 -18.17 -0.62 -9.85
N GLN A 57 -17.18 -1.32 -10.40
CA GLN A 57 -17.17 -2.79 -10.44
C GLN A 57 -17.07 -3.39 -9.03
N LYS A 58 -16.24 -2.79 -8.17
CA LYS A 58 -16.12 -3.21 -6.76
C LYS A 58 -17.41 -2.97 -5.99
N GLU A 59 -18.04 -1.83 -6.22
CA GLU A 59 -19.34 -1.53 -5.61
C GLU A 59 -20.38 -2.55 -6.06
N ALA A 60 -20.49 -2.82 -7.36
CA ALA A 60 -21.42 -3.82 -7.89
C ALA A 60 -21.19 -5.23 -7.30
N GLU A 61 -19.94 -5.63 -7.12
CA GLU A 61 -19.59 -6.89 -6.47
C GLU A 61 -20.05 -6.92 -5.00
N LEU A 62 -19.82 -5.84 -4.25
CA LEU A 62 -20.26 -5.71 -2.86
C LEU A 62 -21.78 -5.69 -2.74
N VAL A 63 -22.49 -5.01 -3.65
CA VAL A 63 -23.96 -5.00 -3.70
C VAL A 63 -24.48 -6.41 -3.89
N ARG A 64 -23.95 -7.15 -4.88
CA ARG A 64 -24.33 -8.55 -5.12
C ARG A 64 -24.08 -9.43 -3.90
N LEU A 65 -22.91 -9.28 -3.27
CA LEU A 65 -22.56 -10.02 -2.06
C LEU A 65 -23.52 -9.67 -0.91
N GLY A 66 -23.84 -8.40 -0.71
CA GLY A 66 -24.74 -7.94 0.35
C GLY A 66 -26.13 -8.57 0.22
N TRP A 67 -26.71 -8.59 -0.98
CA TRP A 67 -27.99 -9.26 -1.23
C TRP A 67 -27.91 -10.77 -1.02
N GLN A 68 -26.86 -11.42 -1.51
CA GLN A 68 -26.66 -12.86 -1.29
C GLN A 68 -26.57 -13.21 0.20
N LEU A 69 -25.88 -12.39 1.00
CA LEU A 69 -25.77 -12.58 2.45
C LEU A 69 -27.12 -12.40 3.16
N LEU A 70 -27.96 -11.45 2.70
CA LEU A 70 -29.32 -11.29 3.21
C LEU A 70 -30.18 -12.52 2.90
N ASP A 71 -30.12 -13.04 1.69
CA ASP A 71 -30.85 -14.25 1.28
C ASP A 71 -30.43 -15.48 2.09
N GLN A 72 -29.15 -15.56 2.47
CA GLN A 72 -28.60 -16.63 3.32
C GLN A 72 -28.87 -16.44 4.81
N GLY A 73 -29.57 -15.37 5.23
CA GLY A 73 -29.80 -15.05 6.63
C GLY A 73 -28.57 -14.57 7.40
N GLN A 74 -27.48 -14.26 6.70
CA GLN A 74 -26.20 -13.84 7.29
C GLN A 74 -26.19 -12.33 7.57
N TYR A 75 -27.16 -11.86 8.37
CA TYR A 75 -27.47 -10.44 8.55
C TYR A 75 -26.30 -9.60 9.09
N ARG A 76 -25.47 -10.13 10.00
CA ARG A 76 -24.27 -9.41 10.48
C ARG A 76 -23.23 -9.18 9.38
N GLN A 77 -23.05 -10.16 8.48
CA GLN A 77 -22.10 -10.04 7.37
C GLN A 77 -22.65 -9.12 6.29
N ALA A 78 -23.97 -9.17 6.05
CA ALA A 78 -24.65 -8.22 5.17
C ALA A 78 -24.47 -6.78 5.66
N LEU A 79 -24.61 -6.52 6.97
CA LEU A 79 -24.40 -5.19 7.56
C LEU A 79 -22.96 -4.69 7.37
N VAL A 80 -21.96 -5.55 7.57
CA VAL A 80 -20.54 -5.20 7.31
C VAL A 80 -20.34 -4.87 5.83
N THR A 81 -21.00 -5.60 4.93
CA THR A 81 -20.91 -5.38 3.48
C THR A 81 -21.58 -4.06 3.09
N ALA A 82 -22.76 -3.76 3.62
CA ALA A 82 -23.44 -2.47 3.43
C ALA A 82 -22.57 -1.28 3.85
N ARG A 83 -21.89 -1.38 4.99
CA ARG A 83 -20.97 -0.33 5.44
C ARG A 83 -19.78 -0.14 4.51
N LYS A 84 -19.28 -1.21 3.88
CA LYS A 84 -18.22 -1.08 2.86
C LYS A 84 -18.71 -0.31 1.64
N ILE A 85 -19.95 -0.57 1.19
CA ILE A 85 -20.59 0.16 0.10
C ILE A 85 -20.71 1.65 0.49
N LEU A 86 -21.24 1.94 1.68
CA LEU A 86 -21.45 3.32 2.15
C LEU A 86 -20.16 4.11 2.42
N VAL A 87 -19.03 3.43 2.64
CA VAL A 87 -17.71 4.09 2.68
C VAL A 87 -17.24 4.48 1.29
N MET A 88 -17.62 3.73 0.25
CA MET A 88 -17.29 4.04 -1.14
C MET A 88 -18.21 5.11 -1.71
N ASP A 89 -19.52 4.94 -1.51
CA ASP A 89 -20.56 5.92 -1.85
C ASP A 89 -21.54 6.06 -0.67
N PRO A 90 -21.43 7.14 0.13
CA PRO A 90 -22.34 7.42 1.24
C PRO A 90 -23.81 7.58 0.84
N GLU A 91 -24.09 7.91 -0.42
CA GLU A 91 -25.45 8.09 -0.94
C GLU A 91 -25.98 6.87 -1.68
N SER A 92 -25.22 5.77 -1.72
CA SER A 92 -25.62 4.51 -2.37
C SER A 92 -26.95 4.01 -1.82
N ALA A 93 -27.97 3.98 -2.67
CA ALA A 93 -29.32 3.54 -2.31
C ALA A 93 -29.32 2.04 -1.94
N GLU A 94 -28.51 1.26 -2.63
CA GLU A 94 -28.26 -0.16 -2.43
C GLU A 94 -27.58 -0.40 -1.08
N GLY A 95 -26.55 0.38 -0.75
CA GLY A 95 -25.90 0.33 0.57
C GLY A 95 -26.88 0.57 1.71
N LYS A 96 -27.68 1.65 1.63
CA LYS A 96 -28.71 1.99 2.63
C LYS A 96 -29.80 0.92 2.73
N SER A 97 -30.20 0.34 1.59
CA SER A 97 -31.21 -0.72 1.55
C SER A 97 -30.72 -2.00 2.22
N ILE A 98 -29.50 -2.45 1.90
CA ILE A 98 -28.90 -3.65 2.49
C ILE A 98 -28.72 -3.45 4.01
N GLU A 99 -28.24 -2.27 4.45
CA GLU A 99 -28.12 -1.95 5.88
C GLU A 99 -29.47 -2.00 6.59
N SER A 100 -30.50 -1.36 6.01
CA SER A 100 -31.85 -1.33 6.58
C SER A 100 -32.45 -2.73 6.76
N VAL A 101 -32.34 -3.58 5.73
CA VAL A 101 -32.85 -4.96 5.79
C VAL A 101 -32.07 -5.78 6.80
N ALA A 102 -30.73 -5.67 6.81
CA ALA A 102 -29.87 -6.38 7.75
C ALA A 102 -30.19 -6.02 9.21
N LEU A 103 -30.32 -4.73 9.52
CA LEU A 103 -30.66 -4.24 10.87
C LEU A 103 -32.06 -4.68 11.29
N SER A 104 -33.04 -4.60 10.38
CA SER A 104 -34.40 -5.03 10.65
C SER A 104 -34.49 -6.53 10.96
N ALA A 105 -33.77 -7.37 10.22
CA ALA A 105 -33.72 -8.80 10.46
C ALA A 105 -33.03 -9.13 11.79
N MET A 106 -31.89 -8.50 12.09
CA MET A 106 -31.20 -8.66 13.38
C MET A 106 -32.09 -8.26 14.57
N ASN A 107 -32.91 -7.21 14.44
CA ASN A 107 -33.83 -6.81 15.50
C ASN A 107 -34.94 -7.83 15.73
N ARG A 108 -35.41 -8.52 14.68
CA ARG A 108 -36.42 -9.58 14.79
C ARG A 108 -35.86 -10.84 15.43
N ASP A 109 -34.63 -11.22 15.09
CA ASP A 109 -33.96 -12.40 15.66
C ASP A 109 -33.57 -12.22 17.14
N ASN A 110 -33.48 -10.97 17.60
CA ASN A 110 -33.19 -10.64 19.00
C ASN A 110 -34.46 -10.42 19.85
N ALA A 111 -35.66 -10.61 19.29
CA ALA A 111 -36.90 -10.53 20.06
C ALA A 111 -37.09 -11.80 20.90
N PRO A 112 -37.37 -11.69 22.22
CA PRO A 112 -37.49 -12.83 23.13
C PRO A 112 -38.71 -13.71 22.88
#